data_AF-A0A6L7QKS8-F1
#
_entry.id   AF-A0A6L7QKS8-F1
#
_cell.length_a   1.000
_cell.length_b   1.000
_cell.length_c   1.000
_cell.angle_alpha   90.00
_cell.angle_beta   90.00
_cell.angle_gamma   90.00
#
_symmetry.space_group_name_H-M   'P 1'
#
loop_
_entity.id
_entity.type
_entity.pdbx_description
1 polymer ?
#
loop_
_entity_poly.entity_id
_entity_poly.type
_entity_poly.pdbx_seq_one_letter_code
_entity_poly.pdbx_strand_id
1 'polypeptide(L)'
;MLPSAYSTVLRCLLIGSIFVGCSADGPGPVQTAVHESDSTWDIIQTEIFAGQCVSCHTAGTSFGRQSGLILTPDVAYEQLVGATPTNAAAAADGLLRVSDLGQGMPGLLKSYLWEKINAPDQQHFYGDHPYYGELMPFGSKPLTNGELAFIRTWIEACAPETGHVADPALLEDDSRYEVPEFKPLAKPENGVQLHLPPFEVQPNT
;
A
#
# COMPACT_ATOMS: atom_id res chain seq x y z
N MET A 1 64.33 -60.37 -7.14
CA MET A 1 64.62 -59.03 -6.59
C MET A 1 63.89 -58.94 -5.24
N LEU A 2 64.66 -59.03 -4.14
CA LEU A 2 64.25 -58.93 -2.72
C LEU A 2 64.50 -57.48 -2.24
N PRO A 3 64.18 -57.06 -1.00
CA PRO A 3 62.88 -56.95 -0.29
C PRO A 3 62.79 -55.61 0.52
N SER A 4 62.00 -55.57 1.62
CA SER A 4 62.06 -54.62 2.78
C SER A 4 61.22 -53.33 2.65
N ALA A 5 60.14 -53.08 3.43
CA ALA A 5 60.02 -52.86 4.89
C ALA A 5 60.77 -51.62 5.40
N TYR A 6 60.05 -50.65 6.00
CA TYR A 6 60.41 -49.66 7.07
C TYR A 6 59.20 -48.71 7.23
N SER A 7 58.32 -48.81 8.25
CA SER A 7 58.41 -48.29 9.63
C SER A 7 59.16 -46.95 9.75
N THR A 8 58.47 -45.87 10.14
CA THR A 8 58.95 -44.89 11.15
C THR A 8 57.82 -43.95 11.59
N VAL A 9 57.70 -43.85 12.90
CA VAL A 9 56.86 -42.98 13.73
C VAL A 9 57.32 -41.53 13.62
N LEU A 10 56.40 -40.54 13.54
CA LEU A 10 56.65 -39.24 14.15
C LEU A 10 55.34 -38.50 14.51
N ARG A 11 54.94 -38.64 15.78
CA ARG A 11 54.18 -37.61 16.50
C ARG A 11 55.17 -36.50 16.89
N CYS A 12 54.77 -35.24 16.69
CA CYS A 12 55.25 -33.98 17.28
C CYS A 12 54.76 -32.87 16.32
N LEU A 13 54.24 -31.69 16.70
CA LEU A 13 54.20 -30.93 17.94
C LEU A 13 53.07 -29.88 17.75
N LEU A 14 52.41 -29.54 18.86
CA LEU A 14 51.70 -28.30 19.23
C LEU A 14 51.60 -27.15 18.19
N ILE A 15 50.44 -26.48 18.13
CA ILE A 15 50.26 -25.07 18.58
C ILE A 15 48.75 -24.82 18.70
N GLY A 16 48.32 -24.45 19.91
CA GLY A 16 47.00 -23.88 20.14
C GLY A 16 46.94 -22.45 19.66
N SER A 17 45.79 -22.04 19.12
CA SER A 17 45.47 -20.63 18.91
C SER A 17 44.05 -20.39 19.39
N ILE A 18 43.98 -19.89 20.63
CA ILE A 18 42.79 -19.24 21.18
C ILE A 18 42.75 -17.86 20.53
N PHE A 19 41.80 -17.63 19.63
CA PHE A 19 41.38 -16.28 19.28
C PHE A 19 40.02 -16.04 19.95
N VAL A 20 40.09 -15.47 21.16
CA VAL A 20 38.99 -14.67 21.70
C VAL A 20 39.03 -13.35 20.93
N GLY A 21 37.99 -13.13 20.14
CA GLY A 21 37.71 -11.85 19.48
C GLY A 21 36.23 -11.57 19.59
N CYS A 22 35.81 -10.97 20.70
CA CYS A 22 34.53 -10.25 20.77
C CYS A 22 34.75 -8.89 20.09
N SER A 23 34.05 -8.64 18.99
CA SER A 23 33.78 -7.28 18.53
C SER A 23 32.28 -7.06 18.65
N ALA A 24 31.93 -5.96 19.33
CA ALA A 24 30.57 -5.53 19.52
C ALA A 24 30.01 -5.04 18.19
N ASP A 25 28.91 -5.65 17.74
CA ASP A 25 28.09 -5.10 16.67
C ASP A 25 27.36 -3.87 17.20
N GLY A 26 27.71 -2.70 16.68
CA GLY A 26 26.90 -1.50 16.83
C GLY A 26 25.57 -1.67 16.06
N PRO A 27 24.50 -0.96 16.45
CA PRO A 27 23.24 -1.05 15.73
C PRO A 27 23.43 -0.41 14.35
N GLY A 28 23.50 -1.26 13.33
CA GLY A 28 23.35 -0.84 11.94
C GLY A 28 21.94 -0.27 11.68
N PRO A 29 21.76 0.45 10.57
CA PRO A 29 20.46 1.00 10.22
C PRO A 29 19.45 -0.13 10.04
N VAL A 30 18.31 -0.03 10.73
CA VAL A 30 17.17 -0.94 10.57
C VAL A 30 16.65 -0.76 9.15
N GLN A 31 17.04 -1.65 8.25
CA GLN A 31 16.38 -1.85 6.98
C GLN A 31 15.24 -2.83 7.24
N THR A 32 13.99 -2.36 7.18
CA THR A 32 12.82 -3.22 6.99
C THR A 32 12.93 -3.81 5.58
N ALA A 33 13.62 -4.92 5.46
CA ALA A 33 13.61 -5.72 4.24
C ALA A 33 12.33 -6.56 4.27
N VAL A 34 11.57 -6.55 3.17
CA VAL A 34 10.49 -7.50 2.94
C VAL A 34 11.09 -8.90 3.07
N HIS A 35 10.66 -9.65 4.07
CA HIS A 35 11.10 -11.03 4.24
C HIS A 35 10.35 -11.90 3.23
N GLU A 36 11.03 -12.93 2.70
CA GLU A 36 10.45 -13.86 1.72
C GLU A 36 9.21 -14.62 2.25
N SER A 37 8.92 -14.49 3.55
CA SER A 37 7.74 -15.02 4.23
C SER A 37 6.60 -14.00 4.47
N ASP A 38 6.76 -12.74 4.10
CA ASP A 38 5.78 -11.69 4.40
C ASP A 38 4.53 -11.83 3.54
N SER A 39 3.37 -11.95 4.18
CA SER A 39 2.11 -12.05 3.45
C SER A 39 1.84 -10.79 2.62
N THR A 40 0.93 -10.87 1.65
CA THR A 40 0.50 -9.69 0.89
C THR A 40 -0.02 -8.59 1.83
N TRP A 41 -0.71 -8.96 2.91
CA TRP A 41 -1.17 -8.00 3.91
C TRP A 41 -0.02 -7.35 4.69
N ASP A 42 0.98 -8.13 5.10
CA ASP A 42 2.17 -7.60 5.79
C ASP A 42 2.84 -6.52 4.94
N ILE A 43 3.02 -6.77 3.64
CA ILE A 43 3.59 -5.82 2.69
C ILE A 43 2.71 -4.55 2.55
N ILE A 44 1.38 -4.69 2.46
CA ILE A 44 0.47 -3.52 2.45
C ILE A 44 0.66 -2.69 3.72
N GLN A 45 0.75 -3.37 4.87
CA GLN A 45 0.87 -2.71 6.16
C GLN A 45 2.21 -1.97 6.32
N THR A 46 3.34 -2.56 5.91
CA THR A 46 4.69 -2.00 6.12
C THR A 46 5.11 -1.04 5.02
N GLU A 47 4.84 -1.35 3.76
CA GLU A 47 5.36 -0.58 2.62
C GLU A 47 4.40 0.53 2.19
N ILE A 48 3.08 0.30 2.28
CA ILE A 48 2.08 1.25 1.78
C ILE A 48 1.48 2.07 2.94
N PHE A 49 0.83 1.41 3.90
CA PHE A 49 0.07 2.10 4.94
C PHE A 49 0.96 2.85 5.92
N ALA A 50 2.10 2.28 6.33
CA ALA A 50 3.02 2.94 7.26
C ALA A 50 3.50 4.30 6.74
N GLY A 51 3.81 4.39 5.44
CA GLY A 51 4.32 5.62 4.82
C GLY A 51 3.23 6.64 4.47
N GLN A 52 2.06 6.18 4.02
CA GLN A 52 1.06 7.06 3.40
C GLN A 52 -0.21 7.27 4.23
N CYS A 53 -0.50 6.41 5.22
CA CYS A 53 -1.81 6.38 5.87
C CYS A 53 -1.75 6.51 7.40
N VAL A 54 -0.79 5.84 8.06
CA VAL A 54 -0.73 5.71 9.52
C VAL A 54 -0.59 7.05 10.24
N SER A 55 0.14 8.01 9.67
CA SER A 55 0.35 9.34 10.28
C SER A 55 -0.97 10.08 10.54
N CYS A 56 -1.98 9.87 9.69
CA CYS A 56 -3.32 10.40 9.86
C CYS A 56 -4.26 9.40 10.56
N HIS A 57 -4.09 8.10 10.33
CA HIS A 57 -4.92 7.03 10.90
C HIS A 57 -4.24 6.31 12.07
N THR A 58 -3.89 7.06 13.11
CA THR A 58 -3.38 6.51 14.37
C THR A 58 -4.16 7.03 15.57
N ALA A 59 -4.07 6.32 16.70
CA ALA A 59 -4.81 6.67 17.89
C ALA A 59 -4.43 8.09 18.36
N GLY A 60 -5.45 8.91 18.62
CA GLY A 60 -5.25 10.30 19.08
C GLY A 60 -5.18 11.35 17.97
N THR A 61 -5.15 10.98 16.68
CA THR A 61 -5.28 11.97 15.59
C THR A 61 -6.75 12.39 15.38
N SER A 62 -6.96 13.55 14.75
CA SER A 62 -8.31 14.00 14.36
C SER A 62 -8.94 13.06 13.34
N PHE A 63 -8.19 12.68 12.30
CA PHE A 63 -8.68 11.79 11.25
C PHE A 63 -8.98 10.38 11.77
N GLY A 64 -8.15 9.83 12.65
CA GLY A 64 -8.42 8.53 13.29
C GLY A 64 -9.71 8.54 14.11
N ARG A 65 -9.99 9.63 14.85
CA ARG A 65 -11.27 9.79 15.57
C ARG A 65 -12.46 9.99 14.66
N GLN A 66 -12.34 10.85 13.65
CA GLN A 66 -13.46 11.19 12.75
C GLN A 66 -13.85 10.02 11.87
N SER A 67 -12.87 9.28 11.34
CA SER A 67 -13.10 8.09 10.53
C SER A 67 -13.38 6.84 11.39
N GLY A 68 -13.04 6.87 12.68
CA GLY A 68 -13.08 5.67 13.53
C GLY A 68 -12.18 4.56 13.00
N LEU A 69 -11.09 4.90 12.31
CA LEU A 69 -10.19 3.98 11.65
C LEU A 69 -8.74 4.25 12.07
N ILE A 70 -8.12 3.23 12.65
CA ILE A 70 -6.72 3.16 13.05
C ILE A 70 -6.04 2.11 12.16
N LEU A 71 -4.95 2.49 11.52
CA LEU A 71 -4.21 1.68 10.54
C LEU A 71 -2.84 1.23 11.07
N THR A 72 -2.62 1.31 12.38
CA THR A 72 -1.41 0.76 13.00
C THR A 72 -1.45 -0.78 13.00
N PRO A 73 -0.29 -1.45 12.88
CA PRO A 73 -0.23 -2.90 12.63
C PRO A 73 -0.97 -3.77 13.65
N ASP A 74 -1.15 -3.29 14.88
CA ASP A 74 -1.81 -4.01 15.97
C ASP A 74 -3.33 -4.18 15.78
N VAL A 75 -3.98 -3.33 14.98
CA VAL A 75 -5.46 -3.30 14.86
C VAL A 75 -5.99 -3.11 13.43
N ALA A 76 -5.13 -2.79 12.46
CA ALA A 76 -5.55 -2.34 11.14
C ALA A 76 -6.42 -3.35 10.37
N TYR A 77 -6.04 -4.63 10.38
CA TYR A 77 -6.75 -5.66 9.63
C TYR A 77 -8.21 -5.79 10.09
N GLU A 78 -8.41 -5.98 11.40
CA GLU A 78 -9.74 -6.10 12.03
C GLU A 78 -10.60 -4.83 11.86
N GLN A 79 -9.97 -3.66 11.75
CA GLN A 79 -10.69 -2.41 11.52
C GLN A 79 -11.01 -2.15 10.04
N LEU A 80 -10.37 -2.83 9.10
CA LEU A 80 -10.58 -2.65 7.66
C LEU A 80 -11.44 -3.74 7.05
N VAL A 81 -11.02 -4.99 7.19
CA VAL A 81 -11.59 -6.10 6.43
C VAL A 81 -12.92 -6.52 7.05
N GLY A 82 -13.99 -6.52 6.25
CA GLY A 82 -15.33 -6.88 6.72
C GLY A 82 -16.03 -5.79 7.56
N ALA A 83 -15.35 -4.69 7.89
CA ALA A 83 -15.89 -3.64 8.76
C ALA A 83 -16.75 -2.63 7.99
N THR A 84 -17.88 -2.21 8.56
CA THR A 84 -18.72 -1.14 7.97
C THR A 84 -18.01 0.23 8.09
N PRO A 85 -17.98 1.06 7.03
CA PRO A 85 -17.44 2.41 7.13
C PRO A 85 -18.30 3.30 8.03
N THR A 86 -17.67 4.26 8.71
CA THR A 86 -18.38 5.26 9.55
C THR A 86 -19.00 6.38 8.71
N ASN A 87 -18.59 6.53 7.45
CA ASN A 87 -19.24 7.42 6.51
C ASN A 87 -20.65 6.90 6.22
N ALA A 88 -21.67 7.70 6.56
CA ALA A 88 -23.06 7.28 6.49
C ALA A 88 -23.55 6.99 5.06
N ALA A 89 -23.04 7.71 4.05
CA ALA A 89 -23.41 7.47 2.66
C ALA A 89 -22.83 6.13 2.17
N ALA A 90 -21.52 5.91 2.36
CA ALA A 90 -20.88 4.64 2.00
C ALA A 90 -21.49 3.43 2.73
N ALA A 91 -21.87 3.61 4.01
CA ALA A 91 -22.58 2.58 4.76
C ALA A 91 -23.99 2.31 4.21
N ALA A 92 -24.73 3.35 3.81
CA ALA A 92 -26.05 3.22 3.21
C ALA A 92 -26.01 2.51 1.85
N ASP A 93 -24.93 2.68 1.09
CA ASP A 93 -24.68 1.97 -0.18
C ASP A 93 -24.24 0.51 0.04
N GLY A 94 -24.13 0.09 1.30
CA GLY A 94 -23.77 -1.27 1.68
C GLY A 94 -22.34 -1.62 1.27
N LEU A 95 -21.42 -0.67 1.38
CA LEU A 95 -19.99 -0.90 1.25
C LEU A 95 -19.39 -1.38 2.58
N LEU A 96 -18.28 -2.09 2.47
CA LEU A 96 -17.37 -2.40 3.57
C LEU A 96 -16.14 -1.51 3.42
N ARG A 97 -15.38 -1.27 4.51
CA ARG A 97 -14.09 -0.57 4.44
C ARG A 97 -13.17 -1.29 3.46
N VAL A 98 -13.04 -2.60 3.60
CA VAL A 98 -12.53 -3.52 2.58
C VAL A 98 -13.44 -4.75 2.55
N SER A 99 -13.84 -5.18 1.35
CA SER A 99 -14.66 -6.38 1.18
C SER A 99 -13.78 -7.63 1.22
N ASP A 100 -14.12 -8.56 2.11
CA ASP A 100 -13.68 -9.97 2.10
C ASP A 100 -14.68 -10.87 1.35
N LEU A 101 -15.78 -10.29 0.86
CA LEU A 101 -16.83 -10.97 0.11
C LEU A 101 -16.72 -10.65 -1.38
N GLY A 102 -16.75 -11.69 -2.21
CA GLY A 102 -16.77 -11.57 -3.66
C GLY A 102 -15.36 -11.47 -4.27
N GLN A 103 -15.00 -12.48 -5.06
CA GLN A 103 -13.72 -12.53 -5.76
C GLN A 103 -13.73 -11.62 -6.99
N GLY A 104 -12.61 -10.96 -7.27
CA GLY A 104 -12.43 -10.08 -8.43
C GLY A 104 -13.17 -8.75 -8.28
N MET A 105 -13.71 -8.27 -9.40
CA MET A 105 -14.37 -6.95 -9.48
C MET A 105 -15.49 -6.72 -8.44
N PRO A 106 -16.36 -7.70 -8.10
CA PRO A 106 -17.35 -7.54 -7.04
C PRO A 106 -16.75 -7.13 -5.68
N GLY A 107 -15.59 -7.66 -5.30
CA GLY A 107 -14.90 -7.29 -4.07
C GLY A 107 -14.41 -5.84 -4.10
N LEU A 108 -13.87 -5.39 -5.24
CA LEU A 108 -13.47 -3.99 -5.43
C LEU A 108 -14.64 -3.03 -5.33
N LEU A 109 -15.74 -3.31 -6.04
CA LEU A 109 -16.95 -2.48 -6.03
C LEU A 109 -17.63 -2.42 -4.66
N LYS A 110 -17.30 -3.34 -3.74
CA LYS A 110 -17.78 -3.36 -2.37
C LYS A 110 -16.78 -2.80 -1.35
N SER A 111 -15.61 -2.36 -1.80
CA SER A 111 -14.53 -1.86 -0.95
C SER A 111 -14.46 -0.34 -0.99
N TYR A 112 -14.86 0.30 0.09
CA TYR A 112 -14.78 1.75 0.25
C TYR A 112 -13.35 2.27 0.22
N LEU A 113 -12.37 1.50 0.70
CA LEU A 113 -10.95 1.84 0.54
C LEU A 113 -10.59 2.07 -0.92
N TRP A 114 -11.08 1.22 -1.84
CA TRP A 114 -10.78 1.32 -3.27
C TRP A 114 -11.29 2.63 -3.87
N GLU A 115 -12.55 2.99 -3.58
CA GLU A 115 -13.13 4.30 -3.94
C GLU A 115 -12.25 5.46 -3.48
N LYS A 116 -11.69 5.34 -2.27
CA LYS A 116 -10.91 6.41 -1.65
C LYS A 116 -9.50 6.56 -2.21
N ILE A 117 -8.88 5.50 -2.73
CA ILE A 117 -7.47 5.53 -3.17
C ILE A 117 -7.30 5.55 -4.69
N ASN A 118 -8.32 5.15 -5.45
CA ASN A 118 -8.25 5.03 -6.91
C ASN A 118 -8.30 6.40 -7.61
N ALA A 119 -7.22 7.18 -7.47
CA ALA A 119 -7.08 8.52 -8.04
C ALA A 119 -7.35 8.60 -9.56
N PRO A 120 -6.98 7.61 -10.39
CA PRO A 120 -7.40 7.57 -11.80
C PRO A 120 -8.91 7.70 -12.02
N ASP A 121 -9.73 7.27 -11.07
CA ASP A 121 -11.19 7.25 -11.13
C ASP A 121 -11.84 8.39 -10.31
N GLN A 122 -11.08 9.47 -10.04
CA GLN A 122 -11.56 10.61 -9.26
C GLN A 122 -12.85 11.24 -9.81
N GLN A 123 -13.08 11.18 -11.13
CA GLN A 123 -14.29 11.73 -11.74
C GLN A 123 -15.53 10.93 -11.33
N HIS A 124 -15.43 9.60 -11.27
CA HIS A 124 -16.48 8.74 -10.71
C HIS A 124 -16.67 9.05 -9.22
N PHE A 125 -15.57 9.11 -8.45
CA PHE A 125 -15.63 9.36 -7.01
C PHE A 125 -16.40 10.65 -6.66
N TYR A 126 -16.04 11.79 -7.25
CA TYR A 126 -16.71 13.07 -6.94
C TYR A 126 -18.06 13.23 -7.64
N GLY A 127 -18.27 12.58 -8.78
CA GLY A 127 -19.51 12.68 -9.55
C GLY A 127 -20.63 11.85 -8.96
N ASP A 128 -20.36 10.58 -8.67
CA ASP A 128 -21.36 9.60 -8.27
C ASP A 128 -21.51 9.53 -6.74
N HIS A 129 -20.45 9.88 -6.00
CA HIS A 129 -20.39 9.76 -4.53
C HIS A 129 -20.08 11.08 -3.81
N PRO A 130 -20.88 12.14 -3.97
CA PRO A 130 -20.59 13.48 -3.44
C PRO A 130 -20.47 13.55 -1.90
N TYR A 131 -20.90 12.51 -1.19
CA TYR A 131 -20.89 12.43 0.27
C TYR A 131 -19.82 11.47 0.83
N TYR A 132 -18.92 10.93 0.01
CA TYR A 132 -17.81 10.07 0.45
C TYR A 132 -16.62 10.87 1.02
N GLY A 133 -16.70 12.19 1.00
CA GLY A 133 -15.63 13.09 1.43
C GLY A 133 -14.55 13.19 0.37
N GLU A 134 -13.28 13.16 0.78
CA GLU A 134 -12.14 13.47 -0.10
C GLU A 134 -11.32 12.22 -0.44
N LEU A 135 -10.64 12.20 -1.59
CA LEU A 135 -9.70 11.12 -1.91
C LEU A 135 -8.55 11.04 -0.89
N MET A 136 -7.98 9.83 -0.80
CA MET A 136 -6.86 9.48 0.07
C MET A 136 -5.62 9.09 -0.76
N PRO A 137 -4.42 9.43 -0.28
CA PRO A 137 -4.17 10.14 0.97
C PRO A 137 -4.43 11.65 0.84
N PHE A 138 -5.12 12.22 1.83
CA PHE A 138 -5.64 13.59 1.75
C PHE A 138 -4.52 14.63 1.83
N GLY A 139 -4.49 15.57 0.88
CA GLY A 139 -3.52 16.66 0.86
C GLY A 139 -2.09 16.26 0.48
N SER A 140 -1.88 15.01 0.04
CA SER A 140 -0.61 14.51 -0.47
C SER A 140 -0.76 13.96 -1.89
N LYS A 141 0.33 13.43 -2.44
CA LYS A 141 0.29 12.74 -3.74
C LYS A 141 -0.57 11.47 -3.62
N PRO A 142 -1.27 11.07 -4.70
CA PRO A 142 -1.94 9.77 -4.74
C PRO A 142 -0.92 8.64 -4.67
N LEU A 143 -1.37 7.44 -4.32
CA LEU A 143 -0.54 6.21 -4.37
C LEU A 143 0.07 5.99 -5.77
N THR A 144 1.16 5.24 -5.85
CA THR A 144 1.72 4.81 -7.13
C THR A 144 0.78 3.83 -7.82
N ASN A 145 0.93 3.70 -9.13
CA ASN A 145 0.20 2.71 -9.91
C ASN A 145 0.54 1.29 -9.45
N GLY A 146 1.79 1.04 -9.03
CA GLY A 146 2.21 -0.20 -8.40
C GLY A 146 1.52 -0.48 -7.06
N GLU A 147 1.51 0.49 -6.15
CA GLU A 147 0.80 0.40 -4.85
C GLU A 147 -0.70 0.13 -5.05
N LEU A 148 -1.34 0.81 -6.01
CA LEU A 148 -2.74 0.58 -6.38
C LEU A 148 -2.97 -0.82 -6.94
N ALA A 149 -2.11 -1.28 -7.85
CA ALA A 149 -2.23 -2.62 -8.43
C ALA A 149 -2.04 -3.72 -7.37
N PHE A 150 -1.13 -3.50 -6.42
CA PHE A 150 -0.88 -4.42 -5.32
C PHE A 150 -2.10 -4.55 -4.40
N ILE A 151 -2.65 -3.42 -3.93
CA ILE A 151 -3.89 -3.39 -3.12
C ILE A 151 -5.07 -3.98 -3.89
N ARG A 152 -5.20 -3.64 -5.18
CA ARG A 152 -6.26 -4.17 -6.04
C ARG A 152 -6.23 -5.69 -6.07
N THR A 153 -5.06 -6.27 -6.31
CA THR A 153 -4.88 -7.73 -6.40
C THR A 153 -5.23 -8.40 -5.07
N TRP A 154 -4.86 -7.78 -3.95
CA TRP A 154 -5.23 -8.26 -2.61
C TRP A 154 -6.74 -8.25 -2.37
N ILE A 155 -7.44 -7.16 -2.73
CA ILE A 155 -8.91 -7.06 -2.60
C ILE A 155 -9.61 -8.06 -3.53
N GLU A 156 -9.16 -8.18 -4.78
CA GLU A 156 -9.71 -9.13 -5.75
C GLU A 156 -9.54 -10.60 -5.30
N ALA A 157 -8.57 -10.87 -4.43
CA ALA A 157 -8.37 -12.17 -3.79
C ALA A 157 -9.12 -12.34 -2.46
N CYS A 158 -10.13 -11.50 -2.19
CA CYS A 158 -10.92 -11.46 -0.96
C CYS A 158 -10.13 -11.02 0.29
N ALA A 159 -9.13 -10.16 0.11
CA ALA A 159 -8.41 -9.47 1.18
C ALA A 159 -7.86 -10.38 2.31
N PRO A 160 -7.14 -11.48 2.00
CA PRO A 160 -6.69 -12.40 3.03
C PRO A 160 -5.62 -11.76 3.95
N GLU A 161 -5.68 -12.07 5.24
CA GLU A 161 -4.69 -11.64 6.24
C GLU A 161 -3.33 -12.34 6.07
N THR A 162 -3.35 -13.57 5.55
CA THR A 162 -2.16 -14.42 5.46
C THR A 162 -1.99 -14.98 4.06
N GLY A 163 -0.76 -15.38 3.73
CA GLY A 163 -0.41 -15.89 2.41
C GLY A 163 -0.11 -14.80 1.38
N HIS A 164 0.24 -15.23 0.17
CA HIS A 164 0.68 -14.35 -0.91
C HIS A 164 -0.29 -14.44 -2.08
N VAL A 165 -0.95 -13.33 -2.38
CA VAL A 165 -1.93 -13.22 -3.48
C VAL A 165 -1.54 -12.16 -4.51
N ALA A 166 -0.68 -11.21 -4.14
CA ALA A 166 -0.13 -10.21 -5.05
C ALA A 166 1.38 -10.39 -5.20
N ASP A 167 1.88 -10.17 -6.42
CA ASP A 167 3.31 -10.21 -6.75
C ASP A 167 4.00 -8.91 -6.28
N PRO A 168 5.02 -8.98 -5.40
CA PRO A 168 5.78 -7.81 -4.97
C PRO A 168 6.41 -7.01 -6.12
N ALA A 169 6.65 -7.62 -7.28
CA ALA A 169 7.16 -6.91 -8.46
C ALA A 169 6.23 -5.78 -8.93
N LEU A 170 4.94 -5.81 -8.58
CA LEU A 170 4.02 -4.70 -8.85
C LEU A 170 4.50 -3.38 -8.21
N LEU A 171 5.15 -3.44 -7.05
CA LEU A 171 5.63 -2.26 -6.33
C LEU A 171 6.82 -1.58 -7.00
N GLU A 172 7.43 -2.19 -8.01
CA GLU A 172 8.48 -1.56 -8.82
C GLU A 172 7.93 -0.41 -9.69
N ASP A 173 6.62 -0.37 -9.95
CA ASP A 173 5.97 0.75 -10.63
C ASP A 173 5.72 1.91 -9.65
N ASP A 174 6.66 2.87 -9.65
CA ASP A 174 6.62 4.09 -8.85
C ASP A 174 5.90 5.26 -9.54
N SER A 175 5.36 5.04 -10.75
CA SER A 175 4.62 6.07 -11.49
C SER A 175 3.33 6.43 -10.75
N ARG A 176 2.89 7.68 -10.87
CA ARG A 176 1.69 8.17 -10.18
C ARG A 176 0.70 8.72 -11.19
N TYR A 177 -0.58 8.65 -10.82
CA TYR A 177 -1.61 9.35 -11.57
C TYR A 177 -1.35 10.86 -11.57
N GLU A 178 -1.40 11.45 -12.75
CA GLU A 178 -1.40 12.89 -12.95
C GLU A 178 -2.72 13.29 -13.61
N VAL A 179 -3.31 14.40 -13.15
CA VAL A 179 -4.53 14.93 -13.74
C VAL A 179 -4.23 15.32 -15.19
N PRO A 180 -4.97 14.79 -16.19
CA PRO A 180 -4.75 15.15 -17.57
C PRO A 180 -4.88 16.66 -17.75
N GLU A 181 -3.94 17.28 -18.47
CA GLU A 181 -4.05 18.68 -18.82
C GLU A 181 -5.35 18.93 -19.59
N PHE A 182 -6.06 19.98 -19.22
CA PHE A 182 -7.22 20.40 -19.97
C PHE A 182 -6.79 20.77 -21.40
N LYS A 183 -7.23 19.98 -22.37
CA LYS A 183 -7.05 20.28 -23.79
C LYS A 183 -8.38 20.81 -24.34
N PRO A 184 -8.46 22.10 -24.72
CA PRO A 184 -9.64 22.62 -25.38
C PRO A 184 -10.00 21.78 -26.61
N LEU A 185 -11.29 21.50 -26.79
CA LEU A 185 -11.76 20.84 -28.01
C LEU A 185 -11.41 21.71 -29.23
N ALA A 186 -11.11 21.06 -30.36
CA ALA A 186 -10.94 21.77 -31.62
C ALA A 186 -12.23 22.53 -31.99
N LYS A 187 -12.07 23.69 -32.63
CA LYS A 187 -13.20 24.46 -33.14
C LYS A 187 -14.03 23.58 -34.10
N PRO A 188 -15.36 23.47 -33.93
CA PRO A 188 -16.19 22.67 -34.81
C PRO A 188 -16.25 23.28 -36.22
N GLU A 189 -16.33 22.44 -37.25
CA GLU A 189 -16.47 22.88 -38.65
C GLU A 189 -17.79 23.64 -38.89
N ASN A 190 -18.85 23.19 -38.22
CA ASN A 190 -20.17 23.80 -38.22
C ASN A 190 -20.71 23.90 -36.79
N GLY A 191 -21.39 24.99 -36.46
CA GLY A 191 -21.99 25.22 -35.14
C GLY A 191 -21.23 26.22 -34.27
N VAL A 192 -21.56 26.24 -32.98
CA VAL A 192 -21.00 27.18 -31.99
C VAL A 192 -20.27 26.39 -30.91
N GLN A 193 -19.06 26.82 -30.57
CA GLN A 193 -18.33 26.35 -29.39
C GLN A 193 -18.28 27.49 -28.38
N LEU A 194 -18.77 27.23 -27.17
CA LEU A 194 -18.67 28.18 -26.07
C LEU A 194 -17.30 28.04 -25.40
N HIS A 195 -16.57 29.15 -25.27
CA HIS A 195 -15.30 29.22 -24.56
C HIS A 195 -15.46 30.16 -23.36
N LEU A 196 -15.32 29.60 -22.15
CA LEU A 196 -15.32 30.37 -20.92
C LEU A 196 -13.88 30.59 -20.47
N PRO A 197 -13.34 31.83 -20.52
CA PRO A 197 -12.01 32.10 -20.00
C PRO A 197 -11.97 31.88 -18.48
N PRO A 198 -10.78 31.67 -17.89
CA PRO A 198 -10.62 31.69 -16.44
C PRO A 198 -11.27 32.95 -15.85
N PHE A 199 -12.06 32.78 -14.80
CA PHE A 199 -12.71 33.86 -14.08
C PHE A 199 -12.49 33.69 -12.58
N GLU A 200 -12.48 34.79 -11.84
CA GLU A 200 -12.31 34.76 -10.40
C GLU A 200 -13.58 34.26 -9.71
N VAL A 201 -13.42 33.31 -8.77
CA VAL A 201 -14.50 32.88 -7.88
C VAL A 201 -14.27 33.52 -6.51
N GLN A 202 -15.21 34.36 -6.07
CA GLN A 202 -15.15 34.99 -4.75
C GLN A 202 -15.41 33.94 -3.66
N PRO A 203 -14.64 33.91 -2.55
CA PRO A 203 -14.88 32.98 -1.46
C PRO A 203 -16.21 33.28 -0.73
N ASN A 204 -16.97 32.23 -0.38
CA ASN A 204 -18.20 32.26 0.43
C ASN A 204 -19.35 33.15 -0.10
N THR A 205 -19.92 32.80 -1.26
CA THR A 205 -21.26 33.31 -1.67
C THR A 205 -22.37 32.40 -1.19
#